data_AF-A0A397WB27-F1
#
_entry.id   AF-A0A397WB27-F1
#
_cell.length_a   1.000
_cell.length_b   1.000
_cell.length_c   1.000
_cell.angle_alpha   90.00
_cell.angle_beta   90.00
_cell.angle_gamma   90.00
#
_symmetry.space_group_name_H-M   'P 1'
#
loop_
_entity.id
_entity.type
_entity.pdbx_description
1 polymer ?
#
loop_
_entity_poly.entity_id
_entity_poly.type
_entity_poly.pdbx_seq_one_letter_code
_entity_poly.pdbx_strand_id
1 'polypeptide(L)'
;MILQIVAIPAVSVIVGEDLSNDDELINTFAHLTQDIAPALSLPPFLNFIHPSLHTNFVVFRMKHTNHPYKKHKQVIIDRIIRIIKEREHKKKELGSTWKPPADILQLFINVSTKDGLVDVKKVADCLIDIIFAAMHTTSNAISNVLYEYGGRPEYWKELFEENQKISL
;
A
#
# COMPACT_ATOMS: atom_id res chain seq x y z
N MET A 1 -13.20 -1.26 -10.19
CA MET A 1 -12.43 -1.50 -11.43
C MET A 1 -11.09 -0.78 -11.42
N ILE A 2 -11.03 0.56 -11.40
CA ILE A 2 -9.76 1.31 -11.38
C ILE A 2 -8.86 0.91 -10.19
N LEU A 3 -9.42 0.80 -8.99
CA LEU A 3 -8.67 0.37 -7.81
C LEU A 3 -8.04 -1.01 -7.96
N GLN A 4 -8.72 -1.96 -8.61
CA GLN A 4 -8.19 -3.30 -8.87
C GLN A 4 -7.05 -3.25 -9.91
N ILE A 5 -7.20 -2.43 -10.96
CA ILE A 5 -6.16 -2.22 -11.98
C ILE A 5 -4.89 -1.65 -11.35
N VAL A 6 -5.01 -0.72 -10.40
CA VAL A 6 -3.86 -0.13 -9.68
C VAL A 6 -3.28 -1.11 -8.66
N ALA A 7 -4.11 -1.94 -8.02
CA ALA A 7 -3.66 -2.84 -6.97
C ALA A 7 -2.69 -3.91 -7.49
N ILE A 8 -2.94 -4.48 -8.67
CA ILE A 8 -2.09 -5.54 -9.27
C ILE A 8 -0.61 -5.13 -9.34
N PRO A 9 -0.22 -4.04 -10.05
CA PRO A 9 1.17 -3.62 -10.08
C PRO A 9 1.67 -3.11 -8.71
N ALA A 10 0.80 -2.50 -7.90
CA ALA A 10 1.18 -2.01 -6.57
C ALA A 10 1.61 -3.15 -5.64
N VAL A 11 0.92 -4.29 -5.65
CA VAL A 11 1.31 -5.48 -4.87
C VAL A 11 2.70 -5.93 -5.28
N SER A 12 2.96 -6.10 -6.58
CA SER A 12 4.27 -6.55 -7.07
C SER A 12 5.42 -5.63 -6.64
N VAL A 13 5.25 -4.31 -6.78
CA VAL A 13 6.27 -3.33 -6.38
C VAL A 13 6.46 -3.27 -4.86
N ILE A 14 5.37 -3.38 -4.10
CA ILE A 14 5.42 -3.17 -2.65
C ILE A 14 5.92 -4.42 -1.92
N VAL A 15 5.38 -5.60 -2.22
CA VAL A 15 5.66 -6.84 -1.47
C VAL A 15 6.48 -7.87 -2.26
N GLY A 16 6.75 -7.60 -3.53
CA GLY A 16 7.47 -8.50 -4.44
C GLY A 16 6.56 -9.38 -5.27
N GLU A 17 7.12 -9.94 -6.35
CA GLU A 17 6.40 -10.80 -7.31
C GLU A 17 5.81 -12.07 -6.65
N ASP A 18 6.44 -12.58 -5.59
CA ASP A 18 6.01 -13.80 -4.88
C ASP A 18 4.57 -13.71 -4.33
N LEU A 19 4.07 -12.50 -4.05
CA LEU A 19 2.69 -12.27 -3.57
C LEU A 19 1.80 -11.57 -4.59
N SER A 20 2.31 -11.30 -5.79
CA SER A 20 1.57 -10.58 -6.83
C SER A 20 0.34 -11.33 -7.37
N ASN A 21 0.25 -12.65 -7.12
CA ASN A 21 -0.86 -13.50 -7.52
C ASN A 21 -1.82 -13.84 -6.36
N ASP A 22 -1.68 -13.20 -5.20
CA ASP A 22 -2.56 -13.44 -4.06
C ASP A 22 -3.82 -12.56 -4.16
N ASP A 23 -4.93 -13.15 -4.61
CA ASP A 23 -6.20 -12.46 -4.80
C ASP A 23 -6.72 -11.76 -3.53
N GLU A 24 -6.49 -12.36 -2.35
CA GLU A 24 -6.92 -11.77 -1.08
C GLU A 24 -6.10 -10.52 -0.77
N LEU A 25 -4.79 -10.56 -1.03
CA LEU A 25 -3.90 -9.42 -0.84
C LEU A 25 -4.20 -8.29 -1.85
N ILE A 26 -4.40 -8.61 -3.12
CA ILE A 26 -4.82 -7.65 -4.16
C ILE A 26 -6.12 -6.98 -3.76
N ASN A 27 -7.10 -7.76 -3.28
CA ASN A 27 -8.36 -7.23 -2.82
C ASN A 27 -8.19 -6.32 -1.59
N THR A 28 -7.31 -6.68 -0.64
CA THR A 28 -6.93 -5.80 0.46
C THR A 28 -6.34 -4.49 -0.07
N PHE A 29 -5.39 -4.51 -0.99
CA PHE A 29 -4.80 -3.29 -1.56
C PHE A 29 -5.86 -2.41 -2.24
N ALA A 30 -6.76 -3.03 -3.03
CA ALA A 30 -7.80 -2.31 -3.76
C ALA A 30 -8.81 -1.59 -2.85
N HIS A 31 -9.16 -2.19 -1.71
CA HIS A 31 -10.25 -1.69 -0.86
C HIS A 31 -9.79 -1.01 0.43
N LEU A 32 -8.53 -1.19 0.85
CA LEU A 32 -7.98 -0.61 2.07
C LEU A 32 -8.21 0.91 2.16
N THR A 33 -7.97 1.65 1.09
CA THR A 33 -8.16 3.11 1.07
C THR A 33 -9.62 3.49 1.29
N GLN A 34 -10.56 2.81 0.63
CA GLN A 34 -11.99 3.11 0.74
C GLN A 34 -12.52 2.81 2.15
N ASP A 35 -12.00 1.77 2.78
CA ASP A 35 -12.42 1.35 4.12
C ASP A 35 -11.81 2.20 5.25
N ILE A 36 -10.65 2.83 5.01
CA ILE A 36 -9.95 3.67 6.00
C ILE A 36 -10.32 5.15 5.85
N ALA A 37 -10.53 5.63 4.63
CA ALA A 37 -10.76 7.05 4.34
C ALA A 37 -11.89 7.68 5.19
N PRO A 38 -13.08 7.06 5.39
CA PRO A 38 -14.14 7.66 6.19
C PRO A 38 -13.74 7.97 7.63
N ALA A 39 -12.86 7.16 8.21
CA ALA A 39 -12.35 7.39 9.57
C ALA A 39 -11.36 8.57 9.61
N LEU A 40 -10.60 8.79 8.54
CA LEU A 40 -9.67 9.92 8.39
C LEU A 40 -10.38 11.22 7.98
N SER A 41 -11.54 11.14 7.32
CA SER A 41 -12.36 12.30 6.93
C SER A 41 -13.22 12.87 8.06
N LEU A 42 -13.16 12.28 9.26
CA LEU A 42 -13.87 12.84 10.41
C LEU A 42 -13.34 14.26 10.69
N PRO A 43 -14.20 15.29 10.71
CA PRO A 43 -13.75 16.63 11.01
C PRO A 43 -13.12 16.66 12.41
N PRO A 44 -12.16 17.55 12.67
CA PRO A 44 -11.44 17.61 13.94
C PRO A 44 -12.28 18.20 15.08
N PHE A 45 -13.43 17.59 15.36
CA PHE A 45 -14.44 18.08 16.29
C PHE A 45 -13.97 18.08 17.75
N LEU A 46 -12.83 17.47 18.08
CA LEU A 46 -12.21 17.49 19.41
C LEU A 46 -11.00 18.43 19.52
N ASN A 47 -10.61 19.10 18.43
CA ASN A 47 -9.45 20.01 18.45
C ASN A 47 -9.66 21.24 19.33
N PHE A 48 -10.92 21.58 19.66
CA PHE A 48 -11.23 22.67 20.59
C PHE A 48 -10.70 22.40 22.02
N ILE A 49 -10.52 21.14 22.41
CA ILE A 49 -9.95 20.76 23.70
C ILE A 49 -8.43 20.63 23.57
N HIS A 50 -7.97 19.82 22.62
CA HIS A 50 -6.55 19.64 22.32
C HIS A 50 -6.36 18.97 20.95
N PRO A 51 -5.38 19.40 20.12
CA PRO A 51 -5.15 18.81 18.79
C PRO A 51 -4.90 17.30 18.78
N SER A 52 -4.26 16.77 19.84
CA SER A 52 -4.00 15.32 19.94
C SER A 52 -5.23 14.50 20.33
N LEU A 53 -6.28 15.10 20.92
CA LEU A 53 -7.47 14.34 21.35
C LEU A 53 -8.23 13.78 20.17
N HIS A 54 -8.42 14.57 19.11
CA HIS A 54 -9.05 14.09 17.89
C HIS A 54 -8.24 12.95 17.26
N THR A 55 -6.93 13.16 17.10
CA THR A 55 -6.03 12.15 16.53
C THR A 55 -6.07 10.86 17.34
N ASN A 56 -5.99 10.95 18.68
CA ASN A 56 -6.06 9.80 19.57
C ASN A 56 -7.42 9.10 19.50
N PHE A 57 -8.52 9.84 19.36
CA PHE A 57 -9.85 9.26 19.19
C PHE A 57 -9.98 8.46 17.89
N VAL A 58 -9.50 9.02 16.77
CA VAL A 58 -9.49 8.36 15.46
C VAL A 58 -8.65 7.08 15.50
N VAL A 59 -7.42 7.18 16.03
CA VAL A 59 -6.53 6.02 16.20
C VAL A 59 -7.15 4.97 17.14
N PHE A 60 -7.75 5.41 18.25
CA PHE A 60 -8.42 4.52 19.19
C PHE A 60 -9.56 3.76 18.50
N ARG A 61 -10.41 4.45 17.73
CA ARG A 61 -11.48 3.83 16.95
C ARG A 61 -10.92 2.77 16.00
N MET A 62 -9.89 3.10 15.20
CA MET A 62 -9.30 2.15 14.26
C MET A 62 -8.69 0.92 14.95
N LYS A 63 -8.03 1.11 16.10
CA LYS A 63 -7.32 0.03 16.81
C LYS A 63 -8.19 -0.78 17.76
N HIS A 64 -9.28 -0.25 18.30
CA HIS A 64 -10.02 -0.89 19.39
C HIS A 64 -11.45 -1.30 19.01
N THR A 65 -12.03 -0.78 17.93
CA THR A 65 -13.35 -1.27 17.43
C THR A 65 -13.18 -2.36 16.37
N ASN A 66 -14.27 -2.92 15.85
CA ASN A 66 -14.26 -3.82 14.68
C ASN A 66 -14.06 -3.04 13.36
N HIS A 67 -13.08 -2.14 13.34
CA HIS A 67 -12.77 -1.33 12.17
C HIS A 67 -12.16 -2.20 11.05
N PRO A 68 -12.54 -2.01 9.77
CA PRO A 68 -11.98 -2.75 8.64
C PRO A 68 -10.45 -2.77 8.57
N TYR A 69 -9.81 -1.70 9.06
CA TYR A 69 -8.35 -1.60 9.25
C TYR A 69 -7.75 -2.85 9.90
N LYS A 70 -8.39 -3.42 10.93
CA LYS A 70 -7.88 -4.64 11.59
C LYS A 70 -7.84 -5.83 10.65
N LYS A 71 -8.88 -6.00 9.83
CA LYS A 71 -8.98 -7.10 8.87
C LYS A 71 -7.88 -6.96 7.81
N HIS A 72 -7.75 -5.79 7.21
CA HIS A 72 -6.69 -5.51 6.22
C HIS A 72 -5.29 -5.70 6.80
N LYS A 73 -5.04 -5.18 8.01
CA LYS A 73 -3.77 -5.38 8.70
C LYS A 73 -3.47 -6.85 8.96
N GLN A 74 -4.47 -7.64 9.36
CA GLN A 74 -4.27 -9.05 9.62
C GLN A 74 -3.89 -9.81 8.35
N VAL A 75 -4.61 -9.59 7.25
CA VAL A 75 -4.28 -10.20 5.94
C VAL A 75 -2.84 -9.87 5.54
N ILE A 76 -2.43 -8.59 5.65
CA ILE A 76 -1.06 -8.17 5.35
C ILE A 76 -0.05 -8.90 6.24
N ILE A 77 -0.27 -8.94 7.56
CA ILE A 77 0.62 -9.63 8.51
C ILE A 77 0.77 -11.11 8.14
N ASP A 78 -0.34 -11.80 7.87
CA ASP A 78 -0.35 -13.23 7.59
C ASP A 78 0.45 -13.58 6.33
N ARG A 79 0.52 -12.67 5.34
CA ARG A 79 1.30 -12.87 4.12
C ARG A 79 2.76 -12.48 4.28
N ILE A 80 3.05 -11.31 4.87
CA ILE A 80 4.42 -10.83 4.99
C ILE A 80 5.24 -11.65 5.98
N ILE A 81 4.63 -12.24 7.02
CA ILE A 81 5.38 -12.99 8.03
C ILE A 81 6.13 -14.18 7.45
N ARG A 82 5.55 -14.85 6.44
CA ARG A 82 6.19 -15.97 5.73
C ARG A 82 7.42 -15.47 4.99
N ILE A 83 7.29 -14.37 4.25
CA ILE A 83 8.37 -13.78 3.45
C ILE A 83 9.49 -13.24 4.33
N ILE A 84 9.15 -12.57 5.42
CA ILE A 84 10.15 -12.06 6.38
C ILE A 84 10.99 -13.23 6.89
N LYS A 85 10.35 -14.33 7.33
CA LYS A 85 11.05 -15.52 7.82
C LYS A 85 11.93 -16.15 6.75
N GLU A 86 11.45 -16.27 5.52
CA GLU A 86 12.23 -16.81 4.39
C GLU A 86 13.45 -15.94 4.08
N ARG A 87 13.29 -14.61 4.07
CA ARG A 87 14.39 -13.66 3.85
C ARG A 87 15.41 -13.71 4.99
N GLU A 88 14.96 -13.80 6.25
CA GLU A 88 15.84 -13.98 7.40
C GLU A 88 16.60 -15.30 7.36
N HIS A 89 15.95 -16.40 6.95
CA HIS A 89 16.59 -17.70 6.76
C HIS A 89 17.67 -17.61 5.68
N LYS A 90 17.32 -17.13 4.48
CA LYS A 90 18.27 -16.97 3.37
C LYS A 90 19.46 -16.07 3.75
N LYS A 91 19.21 -14.99 4.51
CA LYS A 91 20.28 -14.12 5.02
C LYS A 91 21.23 -14.85 5.96
N LYS A 92 20.72 -15.74 6.84
CA LYS A 92 21.55 -16.54 7.75
C LYS A 92 22.36 -17.61 7.00
N GLU A 93 21.74 -18.26 6.03
CA GLU A 93 22.36 -19.33 5.23
C GLU A 93 23.45 -18.80 4.29
N LEU A 94 23.17 -17.72 3.57
CA LEU A 94 24.04 -17.20 2.51
C LEU A 94 25.02 -16.12 3.02
N GLY A 95 24.80 -15.57 4.21
CA GLY A 95 25.68 -14.59 4.84
C GLY A 95 25.99 -13.40 3.93
N SER A 96 27.26 -13.20 3.60
CA SER A 96 27.74 -12.10 2.74
C SER A 96 27.32 -12.22 1.28
N THR A 97 26.90 -13.40 0.83
CA THR A 97 26.47 -13.64 -0.56
C THR A 97 24.98 -13.35 -0.77
N TRP A 98 24.22 -13.17 0.31
CA TRP A 98 22.81 -12.83 0.23
C TRP A 98 22.61 -11.42 -0.32
N LYS A 99 21.81 -11.31 -1.38
CA LYS A 99 21.37 -10.02 -1.93
C LYS A 99 19.92 -9.77 -1.51
N PRO A 100 19.64 -8.70 -0.75
CA PRO A 100 18.27 -8.36 -0.37
C PRO A 100 17.46 -7.97 -1.62
N PRO A 101 16.17 -8.35 -1.69
CA PRO A 101 15.26 -7.87 -2.73
C PRO A 101 15.15 -6.34 -2.72
N ALA A 102 15.03 -5.75 -3.91
CA ALA A 102 14.86 -4.30 -4.08
C ALA A 102 13.37 -3.90 -4.07
N ASP A 103 12.66 -4.23 -3.00
CA ASP A 103 11.24 -3.91 -2.81
C ASP A 103 10.96 -3.10 -1.55
N ILE A 104 9.76 -2.50 -1.47
CA ILE A 104 9.36 -1.64 -0.35
C ILE A 104 9.23 -2.45 0.96
N LEU A 105 8.82 -3.72 0.87
CA LEU A 105 8.80 -4.63 2.01
C LEU A 105 10.21 -4.76 2.62
N GLN A 106 11.24 -4.93 1.82
CA GLN A 106 12.62 -5.02 2.31
C GLN A 106 13.09 -3.72 2.95
N LEU A 107 12.71 -2.56 2.37
CA LEU A 107 12.97 -1.26 2.97
C LEU A 107 12.38 -1.18 4.38
N PHE A 108 11.11 -1.55 4.56
CA PHE A 108 10.46 -1.49 5.86
C PHE A 108 10.91 -2.57 6.85
N ILE A 109 11.31 -3.76 6.37
CA ILE A 109 11.99 -4.76 7.20
C ILE A 109 13.24 -4.13 7.81
N ASN A 110 14.08 -3.48 7.00
CA ASN A 110 15.32 -2.86 7.46
C ASN A 110 15.06 -1.74 8.49
N VAL A 111 14.08 -0.87 8.24
CA VAL A 111 13.71 0.24 9.14
C VAL A 111 13.03 -0.24 10.43
N SER A 112 12.38 -1.41 10.39
CA SER A 112 11.64 -1.99 11.53
C SER A 112 12.41 -3.08 12.26
N THR A 113 13.66 -3.33 11.88
CA THR A 113 14.53 -4.26 12.60
C THR A 113 15.19 -3.54 13.77
N LYS A 114 15.04 -4.08 14.98
CA LYS A 114 15.73 -3.61 16.18
C LYS A 114 16.37 -4.79 16.89
N ASP A 115 17.63 -4.67 17.27
CA ASP A 115 18.38 -5.73 17.98
C ASP A 115 18.37 -7.08 17.24
N GLY A 116 18.33 -7.03 15.90
CA GLY A 116 18.28 -8.22 15.03
C GLY A 116 16.89 -8.88 14.91
N LEU A 117 15.84 -8.29 15.49
CA LEU A 117 14.47 -8.78 15.41
C LEU A 117 13.59 -7.82 14.61
N VAL A 118 12.82 -8.36 13.66
CA VAL A 118 11.88 -7.60 12.84
C VAL A 118 10.56 -7.41 13.58
N ASP A 119 10.13 -6.16 13.80
CA ASP A 119 8.77 -5.86 14.27
C ASP A 119 7.77 -5.95 13.11
N VAL A 120 7.20 -7.13 12.91
CA VAL A 120 6.24 -7.42 11.84
C VAL A 120 5.01 -6.49 11.89
N LYS A 121 4.56 -6.09 13.10
CA LYS A 121 3.40 -5.21 13.23
C LYS A 121 3.72 -3.81 12.75
N LYS A 122 4.92 -3.31 13.05
CA LYS A 122 5.42 -2.03 12.56
C LYS A 122 5.63 -2.06 11.05
N VAL A 123 6.19 -3.14 10.49
CA VAL A 123 6.29 -3.32 9.04
C VAL A 123 4.91 -3.24 8.39
N ALA A 124 3.91 -3.95 8.93
CA ALA A 124 2.55 -3.91 8.42
C ALA A 124 1.93 -2.51 8.50
N ASP A 125 2.18 -1.75 9.56
CA ASP A 125 1.71 -0.35 9.67
C ASP A 125 2.33 0.53 8.57
N CYS A 126 3.65 0.46 8.36
CA CYS A 126 4.31 1.19 7.29
C CYS A 126 3.82 0.79 5.89
N LEU A 127 3.51 -0.49 5.68
CA LEU A 127 2.92 -0.97 4.44
C LEU A 127 1.51 -0.42 4.24
N ILE A 128 0.67 -0.40 5.26
CA ILE A 128 -0.68 0.18 5.17
C ILE A 128 -0.59 1.65 4.77
N ASP A 129 0.36 2.42 5.34
CA ASP A 129 0.55 3.83 4.99
C ASP A 129 0.95 4.02 3.52
N ILE A 130 1.91 3.23 3.02
CA ILE A 130 2.34 3.35 1.61
C ILE A 130 1.25 2.88 0.65
N ILE A 131 0.52 1.82 0.99
CA ILE A 131 -0.62 1.32 0.20
C ILE A 131 -1.70 2.40 0.15
N PHE A 132 -2.08 2.96 1.31
CA PHE A 132 -3.09 4.01 1.38
C PHE A 132 -2.73 5.19 0.47
N ALA A 133 -1.49 5.69 0.59
CA ALA A 133 -1.00 6.80 -0.22
C ALA A 133 -0.99 6.47 -1.72
N ALA A 134 -0.38 5.35 -2.11
CA ALA A 134 -0.21 4.97 -3.51
C ALA A 134 -1.56 4.69 -4.19
N MET A 135 -2.44 3.96 -3.52
CA MET A 135 -3.76 3.61 -4.05
C MET A 135 -4.64 4.85 -4.17
N HIS A 136 -4.64 5.74 -3.18
CA HIS A 136 -5.45 6.96 -3.21
C HIS A 136 -5.03 7.90 -4.33
N THR A 137 -3.75 8.25 -4.42
CA THR A 137 -3.28 9.25 -5.40
C THR A 137 -3.33 8.71 -6.82
N THR A 138 -2.88 7.47 -7.05
CA THR A 138 -2.78 6.88 -8.39
C THR A 138 -4.16 6.59 -8.97
N SER A 139 -5.09 6.05 -8.18
CA SER A 139 -6.45 5.79 -8.68
C SER A 139 -7.20 7.08 -9.00
N ASN A 140 -7.02 8.14 -8.21
CA ASN A 140 -7.60 9.45 -8.51
C ASN A 140 -6.96 10.09 -9.75
N ALA A 141 -5.63 10.01 -9.89
CA ALA A 141 -4.92 10.52 -11.06
C ALA A 141 -5.39 9.81 -12.34
N ILE A 142 -5.46 8.47 -12.33
CA ILE A 142 -5.97 7.69 -13.47
C ILE A 142 -7.42 8.03 -13.77
N SER A 143 -8.28 8.16 -12.75
CA SER A 143 -9.68 8.53 -12.95
C SER A 143 -9.81 9.89 -13.62
N ASN A 144 -9.04 10.88 -13.18
CA ASN A 144 -9.01 12.22 -13.78
C ASN A 144 -8.48 12.19 -15.21
N VAL A 145 -7.38 11.45 -15.47
CA VAL A 145 -6.81 11.31 -16.82
C VAL A 145 -7.83 10.68 -17.76
N LEU A 146 -8.53 9.62 -17.35
CA LEU A 146 -9.55 8.97 -18.17
C LEU A 146 -10.74 9.90 -18.44
N TYR A 147 -11.13 10.69 -17.44
CA TYR A 147 -12.21 11.67 -17.59
C TYR A 147 -11.83 12.78 -18.59
N GLU A 148 -10.64 13.37 -18.44
CA GLU A 148 -10.12 14.39 -19.37
C GLU A 148 -9.92 13.82 -20.77
N TYR A 149 -9.35 12.61 -20.89
CA TYR A 149 -9.16 11.94 -22.18
C TYR A 149 -10.49 11.72 -22.90
N GLY A 150 -11.52 11.22 -22.22
CA GLY A 150 -12.85 11.02 -22.81
C GLY A 150 -13.57 12.33 -23.19
N GLY A 151 -13.31 13.41 -22.45
CA GLY A 151 -13.91 14.72 -22.68
C GLY A 151 -13.21 15.60 -23.72
N ARG A 152 -11.99 15.23 -24.15
CA ARG A 152 -11.12 16.06 -24.99
C ARG A 152 -10.57 15.31 -26.21
N PRO A 153 -11.42 15.05 -27.22
CA PRO A 153 -11.02 14.34 -28.42
C PRO A 153 -9.91 15.05 -29.23
N GLU A 154 -9.71 16.36 -29.02
CA GLU A 154 -8.63 17.13 -29.63
C GLU A 154 -7.23 16.56 -29.36
N TYR A 155 -7.03 15.85 -28.23
CA TYR A 155 -5.73 15.27 -27.86
C TYR A 155 -5.52 13.85 -28.38
N TRP A 156 -6.55 13.18 -28.92
CA TRP A 156 -6.45 11.75 -29.25
C TRP A 156 -5.44 11.46 -30.34
N LYS A 157 -5.43 12.28 -31.40
CA LYS A 157 -4.52 12.09 -32.53
C LYS A 157 -3.06 12.22 -32.09
N GLU A 158 -2.74 13.27 -31.35
CA GLU A 158 -1.38 13.53 -30.87
C GLU A 158 -0.89 12.41 -29.94
N LEU A 159 -1.69 12.02 -28.94
CA LEU A 159 -1.35 10.92 -28.02
C LEU A 159 -1.18 9.58 -28.75
N PHE A 160 -2.00 9.33 -29.78
CA PHE A 160 -1.88 8.11 -30.57
C PHE A 160 -0.58 8.10 -31.40
N GLU A 161 -0.27 9.20 -32.08
CA GLU A 161 0.97 9.34 -32.86
C GLU A 161 2.23 9.28 -31.97
N GLU A 162 2.18 9.84 -30.76
CA GLU A 162 3.25 9.71 -29.77
C GLU A 162 3.47 8.25 -29.36
N ASN A 163 2.41 7.53 -28.98
CA ASN A 163 2.51 6.11 -28.61
C ASN A 163 3.09 5.24 -29.74
N GLN A 164 2.76 5.53 -31.00
CA GLN A 164 3.32 4.81 -32.15
C GLN A 164 4.83 5.01 -32.31
N LYS A 165 5.37 6.18 -31.97
CA LYS A 165 6.82 6.46 -32.06
C LYS A 165 7.64 5.72 -31.01
N ILE A 166 7.03 5.43 -29.85
CA ILE A 166 7.70 4.75 -28.73
C ILE A 166 7.59 3.22 -28.84
N SER A 167 6.54 2.73 -29.50
CA SER A 167 6.26 1.29 -29.64
C SER A 167 6.98 0.60 -30.81
N LEU A 168 7.78 1.35 -31.58
CA LEU A 168 8.63 0.89 -32.68
C LEU A 168 10.11 0.87 -32.26
#